data_AF-A0A959V8A0-F1
#
_entry.id   AF-A0A959V8A0-F1
#
_cell.length_a   1.000
_cell.length_b   1.000
_cell.length_c   1.000
_cell.angle_alpha   90.00
_cell.angle_beta   90.00
_cell.angle_gamma   90.00
#
_symmetry.space_group_name_H-M   'P 1'
#
loop_
_entity.id
_entity.type
_entity.pdbx_description
1 polymer ?
#
loop_
_entity_poly.entity_id
_entity_poly.type
_entity_poly.pdbx_seq_one_letter_code
_entity_poly.pdbx_strand_id
1 'polypeptide(L)'
;MRFSSLTGHAALKATLINNVREGRVAHAQLFLGPRGSGTLPLALAYARYLFCQQPGAADACGECPSCQQMDHLAHPDLNLAFPIFLGEKGKSCSPYLEQWREAVLDEPYLDDEVWRRELNGENKQLTIGVDI
;
A
#
# COMPACT_ATOMS: atom_id res chain seq x y z
N MET A 1 0.89 -7.73 4.63
CA MET A 1 1.85 -7.96 3.52
C MET A 1 3.29 -7.98 4.04
N ARG A 2 4.13 -8.91 3.58
CA ARG A 2 5.54 -9.07 3.98
C ARG A 2 6.45 -9.10 2.76
N PHE A 3 7.75 -8.86 2.89
CA PHE A 3 8.65 -8.95 1.73
C PHE A 3 8.76 -10.37 1.17
N SER A 4 8.69 -11.36 2.06
CA SER A 4 8.66 -12.79 1.74
C SER A 4 7.45 -13.23 0.92
N SER A 5 6.31 -12.53 1.03
CA SER A 5 5.10 -12.87 0.27
C SER A 5 5.10 -12.34 -1.17
N LEU A 6 6.09 -11.53 -1.55
CA LEU A 6 6.17 -10.90 -2.88
C LEU A 6 7.13 -11.66 -3.77
N THR A 7 6.74 -11.93 -5.00
CA THR A 7 7.61 -12.59 -5.97
C THR A 7 8.60 -11.59 -6.58
N GLY A 8 9.87 -11.98 -6.71
CA GLY A 8 10.90 -11.16 -7.34
C GLY A 8 11.42 -9.99 -6.50
N HIS A 9 11.98 -8.99 -7.18
CA HIS A 9 12.54 -7.76 -6.59
C HIS A 9 13.64 -7.94 -5.53
N ALA A 10 14.40 -9.05 -5.57
CA ALA A 10 15.37 -9.39 -4.54
C ALA A 10 16.39 -8.26 -4.26
N ALA A 11 16.97 -7.68 -5.33
CA ALA A 11 17.91 -6.57 -5.20
C ALA A 11 17.27 -5.33 -4.59
N LEU A 12 16.06 -4.95 -5.04
CA LEU A 12 15.34 -3.78 -4.54
C LEU A 12 14.92 -3.95 -3.08
N LYS A 13 14.43 -5.13 -2.69
CA LYS A 13 14.11 -5.47 -1.29
C LYS A 13 15.34 -5.31 -0.40
N ALA A 14 16.49 -5.83 -0.83
CA ALA A 14 17.74 -5.69 -0.09
C ALA A 14 18.16 -4.22 0.08
N THR A 15 18.04 -3.41 -0.97
CA THR A 15 18.31 -1.96 -0.90
C THR A 15 17.37 -1.26 0.10
N LEU A 16 16.07 -1.53 0.05
CA LEU A 16 15.10 -0.95 0.96
C LEU A 16 15.39 -1.30 2.43
N ILE A 17 15.70 -2.58 2.70
CA ILE A 17 16.05 -3.05 4.04
C ILE A 17 17.32 -2.37 4.55
N ASN A 18 18.35 -2.24 3.70
CA ASN A 18 19.60 -1.58 4.06
C ASN A 18 19.40 -0.09 4.34
N ASN A 19 18.58 0.61 3.54
CA ASN A 19 18.28 2.03 3.77
C ASN A 19 17.65 2.26 5.15
N VAL A 20 16.74 1.38 5.58
CA VAL A 20 16.13 1.48 6.92
C VAL A 20 17.16 1.24 8.02
N ARG A 21 18.00 0.21 7.86
CA ARG A 21 19.06 -0.11 8.84
C ARG A 21 20.09 0.98 9.00
N GLU A 22 20.45 1.63 7.90
CA GLU A 22 21.40 2.74 7.88
C GLU A 22 20.77 4.07 8.32
N GLY A 23 19.45 4.11 8.60
CA GLY A 23 18.73 5.34 8.91
C GLY A 23 18.64 6.31 7.72
N ARG A 24 18.77 5.80 6.49
CA ARG A 24 18.79 6.56 5.22
C ARG A 24 17.48 6.41 4.45
N VAL A 25 16.36 6.54 5.14
CA VAL A 25 15.03 6.47 4.53
C VAL A 25 14.73 7.80 3.86
N ALA A 26 14.50 7.78 2.54
CA ALA A 26 14.08 8.97 1.81
C ALA A 26 12.65 9.39 2.21
N HIS A 27 12.39 10.69 2.31
CA HIS A 27 11.09 11.23 2.67
C HIS A 27 10.01 10.95 1.61
N ALA A 28 10.41 10.74 0.35
CA ALA A 28 9.53 10.40 -0.75
C ALA A 28 10.19 9.35 -1.64
N GLN A 29 9.43 8.31 -2.01
CA GLN A 29 9.89 7.24 -2.90
C GLN A 29 8.80 6.97 -3.94
N LEU A 30 9.23 6.88 -5.20
CA LEU A 30 8.36 6.53 -6.32
C LEU A 30 8.60 5.07 -6.71
N PHE A 31 7.58 4.23 -6.55
CA PHE A 31 7.58 2.85 -7.03
C PHE A 31 6.92 2.82 -8.42
N LEU A 32 7.73 2.69 -9.46
CA LEU A 32 7.28 2.64 -10.86
C LEU A 32 7.55 1.27 -11.46
N GLY A 33 6.56 0.73 -12.16
CA GLY A 33 6.67 -0.55 -12.87
C GLY A 33 5.44 -0.81 -13.74
N PRO A 34 5.51 -1.78 -14.66
CA PRO A 34 4.36 -2.18 -15.46
C PRO A 34 3.23 -2.76 -14.58
N ARG A 35 2.01 -2.81 -15.11
CA ARG A 35 0.87 -3.48 -14.45
C ARG A 35 1.25 -4.91 -14.04
N GLY A 36 0.85 -5.32 -12.84
CA GLY A 36 1.18 -6.63 -12.27
C GLY A 36 2.61 -6.78 -11.71
N SER A 37 3.45 -5.74 -11.77
CA SER A 37 4.82 -5.83 -11.22
C SER A 37 4.91 -5.80 -9.69
N GLY A 38 3.79 -5.61 -8.98
CA GLY A 38 3.73 -5.65 -7.53
C GLY A 38 4.32 -4.41 -6.84
N THR A 39 4.22 -3.23 -7.46
CA THR A 39 4.69 -1.97 -6.86
C THR A 39 3.91 -1.58 -5.60
N LEU A 40 2.57 -1.64 -5.64
CA LEU A 40 1.70 -1.37 -4.49
C LEU A 40 2.01 -2.30 -3.31
N PRO A 41 2.01 -3.64 -3.45
CA PRO A 41 2.23 -4.52 -2.32
C PRO A 41 3.69 -4.46 -1.84
N LEU A 42 4.65 -4.10 -2.70
CA LEU A 42 6.03 -3.79 -2.29
C LEU A 42 6.10 -2.53 -1.41
N ALA A 43 5.40 -1.45 -1.79
CA ALA A 43 5.33 -0.23 -0.98
C ALA A 43 4.66 -0.50 0.38
N LEU A 44 3.60 -1.30 0.42
CA LEU A 44 2.92 -1.69 1.66
C LEU A 44 3.78 -2.61 2.55
N ALA A 45 4.51 -3.56 1.96
CA ALA A 45 5.47 -4.38 2.69
C ALA A 45 6.61 -3.54 3.29
N TYR A 46 7.09 -2.54 2.54
CA TYR A 46 8.10 -1.60 3.05
C TYR A 46 7.56 -0.72 4.18
N ALA A 47 6.33 -0.19 4.06
CA ALA A 47 5.66 0.54 5.14
C ALA A 47 5.51 -0.33 6.40
N ARG A 48 5.12 -1.61 6.26
CA ARG A 48 5.09 -2.55 7.39
C ARG A 48 6.47 -2.71 8.03
N TYR A 49 7.52 -2.85 7.22
CA TYR A 49 8.89 -2.98 7.72
C TYR A 49 9.33 -1.73 8.51
N LEU A 50 8.94 -0.52 8.05
CA LEU A 50 9.21 0.75 8.73
C LEU A 50 8.47 0.87 10.08
N PHE A 51 7.21 0.47 10.14
CA PHE A 51 6.42 0.56 11.38
C PHE A 51 6.73 -0.57 12.38
N CYS A 52 7.38 -1.64 11.92
CA CYS A 52 7.71 -2.79 12.74
C CYS A 52 8.62 -2.39 13.91
N GLN A 53 8.23 -2.75 15.14
CA GLN A 53 9.00 -2.43 16.34
C GLN A 53 10.27 -3.28 16.48
N GLN A 54 10.26 -4.49 15.90
CA GLN A 54 11.35 -5.45 15.96
C GLN A 54 11.58 -6.05 14.57
N PRO A 55 12.04 -5.26 13.59
CA PRO A 55 12.25 -5.75 12.23
C PRO A 55 13.38 -6.81 12.23
N GLY A 56 13.14 -7.90 11.52
CA GLY A 56 14.10 -8.99 11.38
C GLY A 56 15.16 -8.71 10.32
N ALA A 57 15.93 -9.74 9.97
CA ALA A 57 17.05 -9.56 9.05
C ALA A 57 16.62 -9.27 7.59
N ALA A 58 15.44 -9.74 7.20
CA ALA A 58 14.96 -9.66 5.83
C ALA A 58 13.50 -9.21 5.72
N ASP A 59 12.80 -9.08 6.84
CA ASP A 59 11.35 -8.85 6.85
C ASP A 59 10.88 -8.30 8.20
N ALA A 60 9.64 -7.83 8.26
CA ALA A 60 8.98 -7.44 9.50
C ALA A 60 8.67 -8.68 10.36
N CYS A 61 8.71 -8.57 11.71
CA CYS A 61 8.48 -9.72 12.58
C CYS A 61 7.09 -10.35 12.39
N GLY A 62 6.09 -9.52 12.12
CA GLY A 62 4.73 -9.97 11.87
C GLY A 62 3.89 -10.25 13.11
N GLU A 63 4.45 -10.12 14.30
CA GLU A 63 3.79 -10.46 15.58
C GLU A 63 3.58 -9.24 16.48
N CYS A 64 4.38 -8.17 16.32
CA CYS A 64 4.22 -6.95 17.11
C CYS A 64 2.89 -6.23 16.83
N PRO A 65 2.37 -5.40 17.75
CA PRO A 65 1.08 -4.73 17.58
C PRO A 65 0.97 -3.89 16.31
N SER A 66 2.06 -3.25 15.89
CA SER A 66 2.10 -2.50 14.63
C SER A 66 1.95 -3.42 13.41
N CYS A 67 2.65 -4.57 13.42
CA CYS A 67 2.52 -5.57 12.35
C CYS A 67 1.11 -6.13 12.24
N GLN A 68 0.44 -6.40 13.37
CA GLN A 68 -0.94 -6.89 13.39
C GLN A 68 -1.92 -5.85 12.81
N GLN A 69 -1.75 -4.56 13.14
CA GLN A 69 -2.56 -3.49 12.53
C GLN A 69 -2.31 -3.36 11.02
N MET A 70 -1.06 -3.56 10.59
CA MET A 70 -0.69 -3.59 9.18
C MET A 70 -1.21 -4.81 8.42
N ASP A 71 -1.61 -5.90 9.08
CA ASP A 71 -2.28 -7.03 8.42
C ASP A 71 -3.66 -6.62 7.87
N HIS A 72 -4.30 -5.63 8.49
CA HIS A 72 -5.58 -5.06 8.07
C HIS A 72 -5.44 -3.68 7.42
N LEU A 73 -4.21 -3.21 7.15
CA LEU A 73 -3.92 -1.87 6.63
C LEU A 73 -4.59 -0.75 7.46
N ALA A 74 -4.72 -0.98 8.77
CA ALA A 74 -5.43 -0.14 9.73
C ALA A 74 -4.49 0.51 10.77
N HIS A 75 -3.21 0.60 10.44
CA HIS A 75 -2.22 1.27 11.29
C HIS A 75 -2.50 2.77 11.37
N PRO A 76 -2.45 3.40 12.56
CA PRO A 76 -2.78 4.83 12.73
C PRO A 76 -1.87 5.76 11.92
N ASP A 77 -0.60 5.38 11.74
CA ASP A 77 0.36 6.15 10.95
C ASP A 77 0.32 5.84 9.44
N LEU A 78 -0.53 4.88 9.01
CA LEU A 78 -0.70 4.58 7.60
C LEU A 78 -1.83 5.45 7.02
N ASN A 79 -1.44 6.42 6.19
CA ASN A 79 -2.37 7.25 5.44
C ASN A 79 -2.45 6.74 4.01
N LEU A 80 -3.68 6.48 3.53
CA LEU A 80 -3.94 5.99 2.18
C LEU A 80 -4.69 7.07 1.40
N ALA A 81 -4.17 7.39 0.22
CA ALA A 81 -4.83 8.22 -0.76
C ALA A 81 -4.92 7.43 -2.07
N PHE A 82 -6.12 7.30 -2.60
CA PHE A 82 -6.40 6.50 -3.78
C PHE A 82 -7.52 7.14 -4.60
N PRO A 83 -7.58 6.88 -5.91
CA PRO A 83 -8.54 7.56 -6.77
C PRO A 83 -9.95 6.98 -6.59
N ILE A 84 -10.97 7.82 -6.73
CA ILE A 84 -12.38 7.46 -6.63
C ILE A 84 -13.16 8.12 -7.78
N PHE A 85 -14.44 7.76 -7.92
CA PHE A 85 -15.35 8.56 -8.75
C PHE A 85 -15.83 9.76 -7.94
N LEU A 86 -15.46 10.96 -8.39
CA LEU A 86 -15.98 12.19 -7.82
C LEU A 86 -17.51 12.24 -8.05
N GLY A 87 -18.25 12.60 -7.01
CA GLY A 87 -19.71 12.62 -7.06
C GLY A 87 -20.32 13.16 -5.78
N GLU A 88 -21.57 12.76 -5.50
CA GLU A 88 -22.34 13.24 -4.34
C GLU A 88 -21.68 12.95 -2.99
N LYS A 89 -20.93 11.84 -2.89
CA LYS A 89 -20.17 11.46 -1.70
C LYS A 89 -18.91 12.30 -1.44
N GLY A 90 -18.70 13.35 -2.24
CA GLY A 90 -17.62 14.31 -2.08
C GLY A 90 -16.36 13.97 -2.88
N LYS A 91 -15.28 14.71 -2.59
CA LYS A 91 -13.96 14.56 -3.23
C LYS A 91 -13.01 13.65 -2.45
N SER A 92 -13.37 13.31 -1.21
CA SER A 92 -12.53 12.52 -0.31
C SER A 92 -12.71 11.02 -0.51
N CYS A 93 -11.60 10.29 -0.46
CA CYS A 93 -11.57 8.83 -0.52
C CYS A 93 -11.89 8.15 0.82
N SER A 94 -11.95 8.90 1.93
CA SER A 94 -12.18 8.36 3.28
C SER A 94 -13.42 7.45 3.41
N PRO A 95 -14.56 7.73 2.77
CA PRO A 95 -15.74 6.86 2.84
C PRO A 95 -15.54 5.47 2.19
N TYR A 96 -14.51 5.31 1.36
CA TYR A 96 -14.21 4.08 0.62
C TYR A 96 -13.01 3.33 1.21
N LEU A 97 -12.49 3.75 2.37
CA LEU A 97 -11.27 3.20 2.96
C LEU A 97 -11.41 1.71 3.30
N GLU A 98 -12.55 1.30 3.86
CA GLU A 98 -12.82 -0.11 4.18
C GLU A 98 -12.82 -0.97 2.91
N GLN A 99 -13.59 -0.56 1.90
CA GLN A 99 -13.66 -1.23 0.61
C GLN A 99 -12.29 -1.30 -0.09
N TRP A 100 -11.49 -0.23 -0.02
CA TRP A 100 -10.13 -0.22 -0.58
C TRP A 100 -9.21 -1.22 0.13
N ARG A 101 -9.28 -1.30 1.47
CA ARG A 101 -8.49 -2.26 2.23
C ARG A 101 -8.85 -3.69 1.86
N GLU A 102 -10.13 -3.99 1.75
CA GLU A 102 -10.60 -5.32 1.31
C GLU A 102 -10.08 -5.65 -0.08
N ALA A 103 -10.24 -4.75 -1.05
CA ALA A 103 -9.77 -4.96 -2.42
C ALA A 103 -8.25 -5.21 -2.49
N VAL A 104 -7.46 -4.46 -1.73
CA VAL A 104 -5.99 -4.62 -1.68
C VAL A 104 -5.56 -5.91 -0.97
N LEU A 105 -6.33 -6.38 0.02
CA LEU A 105 -6.03 -7.62 0.74
C LEU A 105 -6.46 -8.85 -0.05
N ASP A 106 -7.56 -8.77 -0.80
CA ASP A 106 -8.04 -9.83 -1.69
C ASP A 106 -7.14 -9.98 -2.92
N GLU A 107 -6.81 -8.87 -3.58
CA GLU A 107 -5.93 -8.83 -4.75
C GLU A 107 -4.72 -7.91 -4.50
N PRO A 108 -3.61 -8.42 -3.93
CA PRO A 108 -2.41 -7.61 -3.64
C PRO A 108 -1.80 -6.93 -4.88
N TYR A 109 -2.04 -7.45 -6.09
CA TYR A 109 -1.57 -6.85 -7.33
C TYR A 109 -2.63 -5.95 -7.98
N LEU A 110 -3.54 -5.38 -7.16
CA LEU A 110 -4.62 -4.48 -7.54
C LEU A 110 -4.17 -3.43 -8.58
N ASP A 111 -4.93 -3.35 -9.66
CA ASP A 111 -4.80 -2.30 -10.67
C ASP A 111 -6.05 -1.41 -10.75
N ASP A 112 -6.00 -0.40 -11.62
CA ASP A 112 -7.07 0.57 -11.80
C ASP A 112 -8.35 -0.02 -12.41
N GLU A 113 -8.25 -1.13 -13.14
CA GLU A 113 -9.41 -1.80 -13.74
C GLU A 113 -10.17 -2.60 -12.69
N VAL A 114 -9.44 -3.36 -11.85
CA VAL A 114 -10.03 -4.08 -10.72
C VAL A 114 -10.68 -3.09 -9.75
N TRP A 115 -9.99 -2.01 -9.37
CA TRP A 115 -10.55 -1.04 -8.44
C TRP A 115 -11.80 -0.32 -8.99
N ARG A 116 -11.81 0.01 -10.28
CA ARG A 116 -12.99 0.58 -10.96
C ARG A 116 -14.20 -0.35 -10.88
N ARG A 117 -13.98 -1.66 -11.04
CA ARG A 117 -15.03 -2.68 -10.94
C ARG A 117 -15.60 -2.75 -9.53
N GLU A 118 -14.75 -2.74 -8.51
CA GLU A 118 -15.19 -2.74 -7.11
C GLU A 118 -16.08 -1.53 -6.78
N LEU A 119 -15.74 -0.36 -7.30
CA LEU A 119 -16.53 0.86 -7.10
C LEU A 119 -17.85 0.90 -7.91
N ASN A 120 -18.20 -0.16 -8.67
CA ASN A 120 -19.39 -0.26 -9.51
C ASN A 120 -19.58 0.94 -10.47
N GLY A 121 -18.49 1.53 -10.93
CA GLY A 121 -18.54 2.71 -11.81
C GLY A 121 -18.44 2.35 -13.27
N GLU A 122 -19.57 2.37 -13.97
CA GLU A 122 -19.56 2.29 -15.44
C GLU A 122 -19.04 3.62 -16.02
N ASN A 123 -17.95 3.55 -16.81
CA ASN A 123 -17.38 4.62 -17.64
C ASN A 123 -16.92 5.94 -16.96
N LYS A 124 -16.94 6.07 -15.63
CA LYS A 124 -16.43 7.28 -14.94
C LYS A 124 -14.91 7.25 -14.82
N GLN A 125 -14.24 8.40 -14.91
CA GLN A 125 -12.80 8.47 -14.69
C GLN A 125 -12.48 8.45 -13.19
N LEU A 126 -11.51 7.62 -12.81
CA LEU A 126 -10.95 7.59 -11.46
C LEU A 126 -10.07 8.83 -11.25
N THR A 127 -10.32 9.58 -10.17
CA THR A 127 -9.62 10.83 -9.86
C THR A 127 -9.28 10.90 -8.38
N ILE A 128 -8.09 11.40 -8.04
CA ILE A 128 -7.74 11.77 -6.66
C ILE A 128 -8.24 13.20 -6.45
N GLY A 129 -9.28 13.36 -5.64
CA GLY A 129 -9.82 14.68 -5.31
C GLY A 129 -8.84 15.49 -4.46
N VAL A 130 -8.79 16.79 -4.70
CA VAL A 130 -8.12 17.76 -3.83
C VAL A 130 -9.21 18.59 -3.17
N ASP A 131 -9.26 18.58 -1.84
CA ASP A 131 -9.99 19.58 -1.08
C ASP A 131 -9.14 20.86 -1.13
N ILE A 132 -9.54 21.80 -1.98
CA ILE A 132 -8.99 23.16 -2.04
C ILE A 132 -9.95 24.07 -1.29
#